data_AF-A0A448S224-F1
#
_entry.id   AF-A0A448S224-F1
#
_cell.length_a   1.000
_cell.length_b   1.000
_cell.length_c   1.000
_cell.angle_alpha   90.00
_cell.angle_beta   90.00
_cell.angle_gamma   90.00
#
_symmetry.space_group_name_H-M   'P 1'
#
loop_
_entity.id
_entity.type
_entity.pdbx_description
1 polymer ?
#
loop_
_entity_poly.entity_id
_entity_poly.type
_entity_poly.pdbx_seq_one_letter_code
_entity_poly.pdbx_strand_id
1 'polypeptide(L)'
;MDLAIFTSRHGELERTHKILQHLHQQQPLSPTDFAMSVHNTAAGWLTIIAKNTLPTTSLAAGEDSFQQGMIEAQGVLASGAATRVLLVDFDGALPEVYQPFVALTARPYALALLLAAGESWQCAAVARRPAAEPLPQSLSFLRNWLSGQRDFIVPGPRHDWRWTHHG
;
A
#
# COMPACT_ATOMS: atom_id res chain seq x y z
N MET A 1 -11.78 10.73 10.57
CA MET A 1 -10.41 10.40 10.14
C MET A 1 -9.75 11.72 9.91
N ASP A 2 -8.53 11.86 10.42
CA ASP A 2 -7.87 13.16 10.52
C ASP A 2 -6.68 13.23 9.56
N LEU A 3 -6.22 12.06 9.07
CA LEU A 3 -5.16 11.91 8.09
C LEU A 3 -5.39 10.63 7.28
N ALA A 4 -4.96 10.62 6.01
CA ALA A 4 -4.89 9.41 5.20
C ALA A 4 -3.46 9.12 4.72
N ILE A 5 -3.08 7.85 4.72
CA ILE A 5 -1.81 7.35 4.20
C ILE A 5 -2.15 6.40 3.07
N PHE A 6 -1.53 6.62 1.91
CA PHE A 6 -1.66 5.75 0.76
C PHE A 6 -0.37 4.98 0.56
N THR A 7 -0.45 3.66 0.46
CA THR A 7 0.68 2.81 0.14
C THR A 7 0.45 2.08 -1.16
N SER A 8 1.49 2.02 -1.98
CA SER A 8 1.46 1.25 -3.22
C SER A 8 2.88 0.90 -3.61
N ARG A 9 3.11 -0.36 -3.99
CA ARG A 9 4.43 -0.81 -4.44
C ARG A 9 4.78 -0.21 -5.79
N HIS A 10 3.81 -0.18 -6.70
CA HIS A 10 4.03 0.15 -8.11
C HIS A 10 3.51 1.54 -8.50
N GLY A 11 2.64 2.15 -7.70
CA GLY A 11 1.99 3.42 -7.99
C GLY A 11 1.23 3.38 -9.31
N GLU A 12 1.31 4.47 -10.07
CA GLU A 12 0.68 4.62 -11.38
C GLU A 12 1.54 4.00 -12.50
N LEU A 13 1.90 2.73 -12.35
CA LEU A 13 2.84 2.05 -13.24
C LEU A 13 2.32 1.91 -14.68
N GLU A 14 1.02 1.65 -14.84
CA GLU A 14 0.38 1.58 -16.17
C GLU A 14 0.52 2.90 -16.93
N ARG A 15 0.28 4.03 -16.24
CA ARG A 15 0.43 5.38 -16.84
C ARG A 15 1.89 5.69 -17.14
N THR A 16 2.78 5.37 -16.21
CA THR A 16 4.22 5.54 -16.40
C THR A 16 4.70 4.74 -17.61
N HIS A 17 4.24 3.50 -17.77
CA HIS A 17 4.54 2.66 -18.93
C HIS A 17 4.05 3.30 -20.24
N LYS A 18 2.80 3.76 -20.27
CA LYS A 18 2.23 4.46 -21.44
C LYS A 18 3.05 5.69 -21.84
N ILE A 19 3.47 6.50 -20.86
CA ILE A 19 4.32 7.68 -21.10
C ILE A 19 5.66 7.26 -21.72
N LEU A 20 6.30 6.22 -21.19
CA LEU A 20 7.56 5.70 -21.73
C LEU A 20 7.41 5.16 -23.16
N GLN A 21 6.28 4.50 -23.47
CA GLN A 21 5.98 4.04 -24.83
C GLN A 21 5.82 5.22 -25.80
N HIS A 22 5.08 6.26 -25.42
CA HIS A 22 4.93 7.45 -26.26
C HIS A 22 6.28 8.16 -26.49
N LEU A 23 7.12 8.27 -25.46
CA LEU A 23 8.47 8.83 -25.59
C LEU A 23 9.32 8.02 -26.58
N HIS A 24 9.31 6.69 -26.46
CA HIS A 24 10.03 5.81 -27.37
C HIS A 24 9.55 5.96 -28.83
N GLN A 25 8.23 6.12 -29.02
CA GLN A 25 7.60 6.28 -30.33
C GLN A 25 7.62 7.72 -30.86
N GLN A 26 8.26 8.66 -30.14
CA GLN A 26 8.29 10.09 -30.46
C GLN A 26 6.89 10.71 -30.62
N GLN A 27 5.92 10.19 -29.86
CA GLN A 27 4.55 10.69 -29.82
C GLN A 27 4.39 11.80 -28.79
N PRO A 28 3.44 12.74 -29.00
CA PRO A 28 3.13 13.75 -28.01
C PRO A 28 2.65 13.12 -26.70
N LEU A 29 3.14 13.65 -25.57
CA LEU A 29 2.70 13.25 -24.24
C LEU A 29 1.39 13.95 -23.88
N SER A 30 0.46 13.19 -23.32
CA SER A 30 -0.77 13.73 -22.75
C SER A 30 -0.43 14.45 -21.43
N PRO A 31 -0.71 15.76 -21.29
CA PRO A 31 -0.50 16.47 -20.03
C PRO A 31 -1.29 15.85 -18.87
N THR A 32 -2.48 15.32 -19.16
CA THR A 32 -3.32 14.64 -18.16
C THR A 32 -2.70 13.31 -17.72
N ASP A 33 -2.18 12.50 -18.64
CA ASP A 33 -1.51 11.25 -18.27
C ASP A 33 -0.25 11.52 -17.43
N PHE A 34 0.52 12.55 -17.78
CA PHE A 34 1.69 12.98 -17.01
C PHE A 34 1.30 13.49 -15.60
N ALA A 35 0.28 14.35 -15.50
CA ALA A 35 -0.18 14.86 -14.21
C ALA A 35 -0.73 13.76 -13.30
N MET A 36 -1.27 12.68 -13.87
CA MET A 36 -1.79 11.52 -13.15
C MET A 36 -0.78 10.37 -13.00
N SER A 37 0.48 10.51 -13.42
CA SER A 37 1.47 9.44 -13.25
C SER A 37 2.23 9.51 -11.92
N VAL A 38 1.96 10.53 -11.10
CA VAL A 38 2.56 10.69 -9.77
C VAL A 38 1.95 9.68 -8.78
N HIS A 39 2.76 9.22 -7.82
CA HIS A 39 2.34 8.17 -6.87
C HIS A 39 1.17 8.60 -5.97
N ASN A 40 1.09 9.90 -5.67
CA ASN A 40 0.02 10.49 -4.86
C ASN A 40 -1.29 10.74 -5.62
N THR A 41 -1.43 10.27 -6.86
CA THR A 41 -2.66 10.46 -7.67
C THR A 41 -3.90 9.96 -6.94
N ALA A 42 -3.86 8.75 -6.36
CA ALA A 42 -4.99 8.20 -5.59
C ALA A 42 -5.38 9.07 -4.38
N ALA A 43 -4.40 9.59 -3.65
CA ALA A 43 -4.62 10.50 -2.52
C ALA A 43 -5.24 11.83 -2.97
N GLY A 44 -4.75 12.39 -4.08
CA GLY A 44 -5.30 13.62 -4.68
C GLY A 44 -6.75 13.43 -5.12
N TRP A 45 -7.08 12.31 -5.76
CA TRP A 45 -8.46 12.00 -6.13
C TRP A 45 -9.39 11.88 -4.93
N LEU A 46 -8.95 11.23 -3.84
CA LEU A 46 -9.75 11.12 -2.63
C LEU A 46 -10.17 12.50 -2.11
N THR A 47 -9.22 13.44 -1.98
CA THR A 47 -9.48 14.77 -1.42
C THR A 47 -10.40 15.60 -2.32
N ILE A 48 -10.21 15.54 -3.64
CA ILE A 48 -11.04 16.24 -4.63
C ILE A 48 -12.47 15.70 -4.62
N ILE A 49 -12.65 14.38 -4.73
CA ILE A 49 -13.97 13.74 -4.80
C ILE A 49 -14.72 13.90 -3.48
N ALA A 50 -14.05 13.71 -2.35
CA ALA A 50 -14.63 13.89 -1.03
C ALA A 50 -14.87 15.37 -0.67
N LYS A 51 -14.39 16.31 -1.50
CA LYS A 51 -14.41 17.76 -1.23
C LYS A 51 -13.86 18.08 0.16
N ASN A 52 -12.77 17.42 0.52
CA ASN A 52 -12.18 17.48 1.85
C ASN A 52 -10.66 17.71 1.74
N THR A 53 -10.15 18.68 2.49
CA THR A 53 -8.72 19.00 2.60
C THR A 53 -8.02 18.12 3.63
N LEU A 54 -8.36 16.82 3.67
CA LEU A 54 -7.76 15.86 4.58
C LEU A 54 -6.24 15.81 4.32
N PRO A 55 -5.38 15.96 5.34
CA PRO A 55 -3.96 15.70 5.19
C PRO A 55 -3.72 14.30 4.63
N THR A 56 -2.91 14.20 3.57
CA THR A 56 -2.58 12.92 2.95
C THR A 56 -1.09 12.75 2.75
N THR A 57 -0.59 11.54 2.97
CA THR A 57 0.75 11.11 2.55
C THR A 57 0.66 9.94 1.57
N SER A 58 1.70 9.73 0.78
CA SER A 58 1.80 8.59 -0.14
C SER A 58 3.20 7.99 -0.06
N LEU A 59 3.27 6.66 0.10
CA LEU A 59 4.49 5.93 0.43
C LEU A 59 4.64 4.68 -0.44
N ALA A 60 5.88 4.41 -0.85
CA ALA A 60 6.28 3.19 -1.52
C ALA A 60 7.52 2.61 -0.82
N ALA A 61 7.48 1.32 -0.47
CA ALA A 61 8.59 0.60 0.14
C ALA A 61 8.76 -0.81 -0.47
N GLY A 62 8.48 -0.95 -1.76
CA GLY A 62 8.53 -2.25 -2.43
C GLY A 62 7.46 -3.21 -1.91
N GLU A 63 7.84 -4.47 -1.69
CA GLU A 63 6.93 -5.50 -1.13
C GLU A 63 6.47 -5.19 0.30
N ASP A 64 7.22 -4.37 1.04
CA ASP A 64 6.90 -3.97 2.42
C ASP A 64 6.02 -2.70 2.50
N SER A 65 5.49 -2.19 1.38
CA SER A 65 4.76 -0.91 1.35
C SER A 65 3.62 -0.84 2.38
N PHE A 66 2.79 -1.88 2.47
CA PHE A 66 1.71 -1.97 3.46
C PHE A 66 2.23 -1.87 4.90
N GLN A 67 3.24 -2.66 5.26
CA GLN A 67 3.78 -2.71 6.63
C GLN A 67 4.48 -1.41 7.02
N GLN A 68 5.20 -0.79 6.09
CA GLN A 68 5.79 0.53 6.31
C GLN A 68 4.70 1.62 6.45
N GLY A 69 3.57 1.48 5.77
CA GLY A 69 2.38 2.31 5.99
C GLY A 69 1.79 2.16 7.39
N MET A 70 1.78 0.94 7.94
CA MET A 70 1.36 0.71 9.33
C MET A 70 2.31 1.40 10.33
N ILE A 71 3.62 1.39 10.06
CA ILE A 71 4.62 2.10 10.88
C ILE A 71 4.43 3.63 10.81
N GLU A 72 4.22 4.18 9.61
CA GLU A 72 3.89 5.60 9.44
C GLU A 72 2.62 5.98 10.22
N ALA A 73 1.57 5.17 10.10
CA ALA A 73 0.32 5.36 10.84
C ALA A 73 0.55 5.34 12.36
N GLN A 74 1.37 4.41 12.84
CA GLN A 74 1.74 4.31 14.25
C GLN A 74 2.49 5.57 14.71
N GLY A 75 3.43 6.09 13.93
CA GLY A 75 4.15 7.33 14.24
C GLY A 75 3.22 8.55 14.32
N VAL A 76 2.29 8.67 13.37
CA VAL A 76 1.27 9.72 13.37
C VAL A 76 0.36 9.64 14.60
N LEU A 77 -0.11 8.44 14.94
CA LEU A 77 -0.97 8.23 16.11
C LEU A 77 -0.22 8.48 17.43
N ALA A 78 1.01 7.98 17.55
CA ALA A 78 1.84 8.10 18.75
C ALA A 78 2.28 9.54 19.03
N SER A 79 2.50 10.34 17.98
CA SER A 79 2.82 11.77 18.12
C SER A 79 1.59 12.62 18.47
N GLY A 80 0.37 12.07 18.40
CA GLY A 80 -0.87 12.81 18.59
C GLY A 80 -1.25 13.71 17.41
N ALA A 81 -0.57 13.59 16.27
CA ALA A 81 -0.87 14.37 15.06
C ALA A 81 -2.24 14.00 14.44
N ALA A 82 -2.74 12.79 14.72
CA ALA A 82 -4.10 12.36 14.41
C ALA A 82 -4.61 11.40 15.48
N THR A 83 -5.94 11.31 15.62
CA THR A 83 -6.60 10.28 16.45
C THR A 83 -7.07 9.09 15.62
N ARG A 84 -7.33 9.32 14.32
CA ARG A 84 -7.80 8.32 13.37
C ARG A 84 -7.08 8.47 12.03
N VAL A 85 -6.39 7.42 11.61
CA VAL A 85 -5.65 7.37 10.34
C VAL A 85 -6.33 6.41 9.37
N LEU A 86 -6.63 6.85 8.15
CA LEU A 86 -7.05 5.97 7.06
C LEU A 86 -5.80 5.47 6.33
N LEU A 87 -5.47 4.19 6.42
CA LEU A 87 -4.43 3.57 5.60
C LEU A 87 -5.09 2.90 4.39
N VAL A 88 -4.65 3.24 3.18
CA VAL A 88 -5.09 2.62 1.93
C VAL A 88 -3.91 1.99 1.22
N ASP A 89 -3.88 0.67 1.12
CA ASP A 89 -2.89 -0.07 0.34
C ASP A 89 -3.48 -0.56 -0.97
N PHE A 90 -2.83 -0.29 -2.09
CA PHE A 90 -3.36 -0.64 -3.40
C PHE A 90 -2.25 -0.87 -4.42
N ASP A 91 -2.57 -1.62 -5.46
CA ASP A 91 -1.79 -1.66 -6.70
C ASP A 91 -2.70 -1.93 -7.89
N GLY A 92 -2.32 -1.36 -9.04
CA GLY A 92 -2.97 -1.57 -10.32
C GLY A 92 -2.51 -2.83 -11.04
N ALA A 93 -2.94 -3.00 -12.28
CA ALA A 93 -2.47 -4.09 -13.12
C ALA A 93 -1.00 -3.88 -13.47
N LEU A 94 -0.20 -4.96 -13.39
CA LEU A 94 1.19 -4.93 -13.83
C LEU A 94 1.25 -5.06 -15.37
N PRO A 95 1.78 -4.07 -16.11
CA PRO A 95 1.93 -4.20 -17.56
C PRO A 95 2.79 -5.41 -17.93
N GLU A 96 2.46 -6.06 -19.04
CA GLU A 96 3.04 -7.35 -19.46
C GLU A 96 4.58 -7.33 -19.49
N VAL A 97 5.16 -6.22 -19.97
CA VAL A 97 6.61 -6.05 -20.07
C VAL A 97 7.33 -6.16 -18.71
N TYR A 98 6.65 -5.87 -17.61
CA TYR A 98 7.24 -5.91 -16.27
C TYR A 98 7.05 -7.26 -15.57
N GLN A 99 6.12 -8.09 -16.03
CA GLN A 99 5.79 -9.38 -15.39
C GLN A 99 7.00 -10.31 -15.22
N PRO A 100 7.94 -10.43 -16.18
CA PRO A 100 9.13 -11.27 -16.01
C PRO A 100 10.08 -10.82 -14.88
N PHE A 101 9.96 -9.58 -14.42
CA PHE A 101 10.86 -8.98 -13.42
C PHE A 101 10.27 -8.94 -12.01
N VAL A 102 9.04 -9.45 -11.82
CA VAL A 102 8.34 -9.41 -10.53
C VAL A 102 7.96 -10.83 -10.12
N ALA A 103 8.29 -11.20 -8.88
CA ALA A 103 8.03 -12.55 -8.36
C ALA A 103 6.53 -12.84 -8.15
N LEU A 104 5.72 -11.80 -7.97
CA LEU A 104 4.28 -11.91 -7.73
C LEU A 104 3.51 -10.95 -8.66
N THR A 105 2.70 -11.51 -9.54
CA THR A 105 1.77 -10.77 -10.42
C THR A 105 0.38 -10.77 -9.79
N ALA A 106 0.14 -9.84 -8.87
CA ALA A 106 -1.19 -9.70 -8.26
C ALA A 106 -2.20 -9.11 -9.27
N ARG A 107 -3.47 -9.51 -9.11
CA ARG A 107 -4.58 -8.78 -9.75
C ARG A 107 -4.72 -7.41 -9.08
N PRO A 108 -5.27 -6.38 -9.78
CA PRO A 108 -5.54 -5.09 -9.17
C PRO A 108 -6.33 -5.25 -7.88
N TYR A 109 -5.95 -4.52 -6.83
CA TYR A 109 -6.58 -4.61 -5.53
C TYR A 109 -6.48 -3.28 -4.77
N ALA A 110 -7.33 -3.15 -3.75
CA ALA A 110 -7.17 -2.12 -2.73
C ALA A 110 -7.69 -2.65 -1.39
N LEU A 111 -7.04 -2.25 -0.30
CA LEU A 111 -7.47 -2.44 1.08
C LEU A 111 -7.45 -1.09 1.78
N ALA A 112 -8.55 -0.73 2.45
CA ALA A 112 -8.61 0.44 3.30
C ALA A 112 -8.86 0.01 4.76
N LEU A 113 -7.99 0.46 5.67
CA LEU A 113 -8.10 0.24 7.10
C LEU A 113 -8.22 1.58 7.83
N LEU A 114 -9.13 1.65 8.78
CA LEU A 114 -9.21 2.77 9.70
C LEU A 114 -8.51 2.40 11.00
N LEU A 115 -7.41 3.09 11.28
CA LEU A 115 -6.52 2.83 12.41
C LEU A 115 -6.73 3.87 13.51
N ALA A 116 -6.63 3.43 14.75
CA ALA A 116 -6.66 4.25 15.96
C ALA A 116 -5.62 3.70 16.96
N ALA A 117 -5.19 4.54 17.91
CA ALA A 117 -4.30 4.10 18.96
C ALA A 117 -4.98 3.01 19.82
N GLY A 118 -4.22 1.97 20.17
CA GLY A 118 -4.70 0.86 20.99
C GLY A 118 -3.67 -0.27 21.07
N GLU A 119 -3.99 -1.29 21.87
CA GLU A 119 -3.09 -2.42 22.17
C GLU A 119 -3.64 -3.78 21.71
N SER A 120 -4.83 -3.79 21.08
CA SER A 120 -5.49 -5.03 20.66
C SER A 120 -4.68 -5.82 19.64
N TRP A 121 -3.86 -5.15 18.83
CA TRP A 121 -2.97 -5.79 17.87
C TRP A 121 -1.54 -5.32 18.08
N GLN A 122 -0.60 -6.26 18.01
CA GLN A 122 0.83 -5.99 18.02
C GLN A 122 1.47 -6.59 16.78
N CYS A 123 2.45 -5.89 16.23
CA CYS A 123 3.26 -6.36 15.11
C CYS A 123 4.73 -6.37 15.50
N ALA A 124 5.46 -7.42 15.11
CA ALA A 124 6.91 -7.52 15.30
C ALA A 124 7.59 -8.13 14.08
N ALA A 125 8.76 -7.59 13.72
CA ALA A 125 9.61 -8.19 12.72
C ALA A 125 10.20 -9.50 13.24
N VAL A 126 10.15 -10.56 12.42
CA VAL A 126 10.69 -11.88 12.74
C VAL A 126 11.52 -12.42 11.58
N ALA A 127 12.38 -13.40 11.85
CA ALA A 127 13.20 -14.02 10.81
C ALA A 127 12.32 -14.57 9.68
N ARG A 128 12.71 -14.26 8.44
CA ARG A 128 11.99 -14.65 7.22
C ARG A 128 11.88 -16.16 7.09
N ARG A 129 10.70 -16.63 6.69
CA ARG A 129 10.43 -18.03 6.37
C ARG A 129 9.94 -18.14 4.92
N PRO A 130 10.17 -19.28 4.25
CA PRO A 130 9.55 -19.54 2.96
C PRO A 130 8.03 -19.51 3.09
N ALA A 131 7.37 -18.68 2.29
CA ALA A 131 5.90 -18.63 2.22
C ALA A 131 5.39 -19.59 1.15
N ALA A 132 4.33 -20.35 1.46
CA ALA A 132 3.74 -21.33 0.54
C ALA A 132 2.95 -20.68 -0.61
N GLU A 133 2.31 -19.53 -0.36
CA GLU A 133 1.51 -18.79 -1.35
C GLU A 133 1.81 -17.29 -1.26
N PRO A 134 2.44 -16.69 -2.28
CA PRO A 134 2.70 -15.26 -2.28
C PRO A 134 1.40 -14.48 -2.54
N LEU A 135 1.02 -13.61 -1.60
CA LEU A 135 -0.02 -12.59 -1.75
C LEU A 135 0.58 -11.21 -1.42
N PRO A 136 0.01 -10.11 -1.94
CA PRO A 136 0.33 -8.79 -1.42
C PRO A 136 0.14 -8.73 0.09
N GLN A 137 1.00 -8.00 0.79
CA GLN A 137 1.02 -8.00 2.26
C GLN A 137 -0.31 -7.65 2.90
N SER A 138 -0.99 -6.62 2.37
CA SER A 138 -2.32 -6.19 2.81
C SER A 138 -3.37 -7.28 2.64
N LEU A 139 -3.34 -8.03 1.54
CA LEU A 139 -4.27 -9.16 1.31
C LEU A 139 -3.93 -10.37 2.20
N SER A 140 -2.64 -10.63 2.44
CA SER A 140 -2.21 -11.66 3.39
C SER A 140 -2.68 -11.32 4.81
N PHE A 141 -2.51 -10.06 5.23
CA PHE A 141 -3.02 -9.54 6.50
C PHE A 141 -4.55 -9.68 6.58
N LEU A 142 -5.29 -9.21 5.57
CA LEU A 142 -6.75 -9.26 5.51
C LEU A 142 -7.27 -10.70 5.62
N ARG A 143 -6.69 -11.64 4.86
CA ARG A 143 -7.06 -13.06 4.89
C ARG A 143 -6.92 -13.63 6.29
N ASN A 144 -5.76 -13.41 6.92
CA ASN A 144 -5.50 -13.96 8.25
C ASN A 144 -6.39 -13.30 9.32
N TRP A 145 -6.54 -11.98 9.25
CA TRP A 145 -7.41 -11.22 10.16
C TRP A 145 -8.87 -11.68 10.09
N LEU A 146 -9.44 -11.77 8.87
CA LEU A 146 -10.83 -12.22 8.68
C LEU A 146 -11.04 -13.70 9.01
N SER A 147 -9.99 -14.52 8.97
CA SER A 147 -10.07 -15.92 9.40
C SER A 147 -10.16 -16.09 10.93
N GLY A 148 -10.09 -15.01 11.70
CA GLY A 148 -10.14 -15.03 13.16
C GLY A 148 -8.87 -15.53 13.84
N GLN A 149 -7.76 -15.65 13.09
CA GLN A 149 -6.46 -15.99 13.64
C GLN A 149 -5.97 -14.88 14.57
N ARG A 150 -5.58 -15.26 15.79
CA ARG A 150 -5.01 -14.34 16.79
C ARG A 150 -3.50 -14.21 16.70
N ASP A 151 -2.83 -15.05 15.91
CA ASP A 151 -1.38 -15.03 15.73
C ASP A 151 -1.08 -15.51 14.31
N PHE A 152 -0.52 -14.65 13.47
CA PHE A 152 -0.22 -14.98 12.09
C PHE A 152 0.98 -14.21 11.54
N ILE A 153 1.52 -14.73 10.43
CA ILE A 153 2.66 -14.13 9.73
C ILE A 153 2.19 -13.49 8.43
N VAL A 154 2.63 -12.25 8.21
CA VAL A 154 2.58 -11.56 6.92
C VAL A 154 4.00 -11.58 6.34
N PRO A 155 4.25 -12.30 5.23
CA PRO A 155 5.58 -12.41 4.65
C PRO A 155 6.14 -11.06 4.17
N GLY A 156 7.45 -10.88 4.28
CA GLY A 156 8.16 -9.73 3.70
C GLY A 156 9.42 -10.13 2.92
N PRO A 157 10.06 -9.17 2.24
CA PRO A 157 11.23 -9.40 1.40
C PRO A 157 12.50 -9.71 2.21
N ARG A 158 12.68 -9.07 3.39
CA ARG A 158 13.88 -9.25 4.25
C ARG A 158 13.60 -9.92 5.58
N HIS A 159 12.48 -9.60 6.18
CA HIS A 159 11.95 -10.18 7.41
C HIS A 159 10.45 -10.41 7.21
N ASP A 160 9.86 -11.29 8.01
CA ASP A 160 8.42 -11.41 8.07
C ASP A 160 7.86 -10.59 9.23
N TRP A 161 6.56 -10.40 9.23
CA TRP A 161 5.86 -9.61 10.22
C TRP A 161 4.86 -10.49 10.96
N ARG A 162 5.08 -10.68 12.26
CA ARG A 162 4.17 -11.42 13.13
C ARG A 162 3.15 -10.47 13.72
N TRP A 163 1.88 -10.76 13.48
CA TRP A 163 0.75 -10.06 14.08
C TRP A 163 0.14 -10.92 15.18
N THR A 164 -0.07 -10.33 16.35
CA THR A 164 -0.72 -10.97 17.49
C THR A 164 -1.87 -10.13 18.02
N HIS A 165 -3.02 -10.75 18.26
CA HIS A 165 -4.18 -10.14 18.89
C HIS A 165 -4.17 -10.39 20.40
N HIS A 166 -4.20 -9.32 21.18
CA HIS A 166 -4.29 -9.35 22.64
C HIS A 166 -5.73 -9.05 23.06
N GLY A 167 -6.61 -10.05 22.91
CA GLY A 167 -8.05 -10.01 23.23
C GLY A 167 -8.77 -11.28 22.83
#